data_AF-A0AA88KHW5-F1
#
_entry.id   AF-A0AA88KHW5-F1
#
_cell.length_a   1.000
_cell.length_b   1.000
_cell.length_c   1.000
_cell.angle_alpha   90.00
_cell.angle_beta   90.00
_cell.angle_gamma   90.00
#
_symmetry.space_group_name_H-M   'P 1'
#
loop_
_entity.id
_entity.type
_entity.pdbx_description
1 polymer ?
#
loop_
_entity_poly.entity_id
_entity_poly.type
_entity_poly.pdbx_seq_one_letter_code
_entity_poly.pdbx_strand_id
1 'polypeptide(L)'
;MPIQHFRLILLDFSSSEKEFHSMLRNKFQVQQLGQKKWIENREQWLYNPNLNFDLGPCFIPIEFMNDKSFVLDFIKKYKTGLESCSHLLLEDRSFVLEAIKHDKHPSIPVKFFRDLEFIREAVKYTSLIDVSYYYQELTQEREFMLHLLSLNARFFKHGPSELKNDREIVLQVVKQCASMIEFASDKIKNDQEIVLEAVKQDWSVIKLVSKEMRNNKQVMLQVVRGYGGMLIHASDMLKNDRELVLEAIGNYSLAFKFASYDLQFDRTFVVDAVSRNGDVYSHVSEDFIHDTEIIFKALSTGSDILSRIPNSIKNDIEFLLEACHCTGLALKYLPDQFKSDRKFVFPIIQRYGNALEYVSHELQRDRELVFMAVKQNGSLVQFTSTELQADKEIAFAAVQNNPYVIEYIPPEVDFYKDLALLAIERDVDSYKYISKKWQRDRNILNQLVTLPAFRLILVEDILDEIESMSEFLLDAIAANNIYILFDAPSALLRDREFILQAVKRNALVLQYVEDDLRNDSEIILEALLRHGYVEQYNEWQFKMRMQHCYLDCYLAQ
;
A
#
# COMPACT_ATOMS: atom_id res chain seq x y z
N MET A 1 -29.32 59.07 -8.57
CA MET A 1 -30.77 59.32 -8.71
C MET A 1 -31.53 58.05 -8.31
N PRO A 2 -32.76 58.17 -7.78
CA PRO A 2 -33.20 57.46 -6.57
C PRO A 2 -33.74 56.04 -6.80
N ILE A 3 -33.73 55.29 -5.69
CA ILE A 3 -34.27 53.95 -5.45
C ILE A 3 -35.62 53.75 -6.14
N GLN A 4 -35.66 52.99 -7.24
CA GLN A 4 -36.91 52.49 -7.79
C GLN A 4 -37.48 51.45 -6.82
N HIS A 5 -38.61 51.82 -6.23
CA HIS A 5 -39.43 50.98 -5.39
C HIS A 5 -39.87 49.73 -6.15
N PHE A 6 -39.35 48.56 -5.78
CA PHE A 6 -39.97 47.29 -6.15
C PHE A 6 -41.30 47.18 -5.37
N ARG A 7 -42.41 47.33 -6.10
CA ARG A 7 -43.75 47.05 -5.61
C ARG A 7 -43.90 45.53 -5.53
N LEU A 8 -43.88 44.97 -4.32
CA LEU A 8 -44.29 43.58 -4.09
C LEU A 8 -45.80 43.48 -4.34
N ILE A 9 -46.18 42.86 -5.46
CA ILE A 9 -47.56 42.47 -5.72
C ILE A 9 -47.79 41.20 -4.91
N LEU A 10 -48.49 41.32 -3.77
CA LEU A 10 -49.05 40.18 -3.07
C LEU A 10 -50.21 39.65 -3.91
N LEU A 11 -49.99 38.55 -4.62
CA LEU A 11 -51.07 37.74 -5.16
C LEU A 11 -51.79 37.08 -3.97
N ASP A 12 -53.06 37.41 -3.81
CA ASP A 12 -53.93 36.86 -2.78
C ASP A 12 -54.35 35.42 -3.17
N PHE A 13 -53.78 34.43 -2.49
CA PHE A 13 -54.17 33.02 -2.62
C PHE A 13 -54.88 32.57 -1.35
N SER A 14 -56.16 32.95 -1.24
CA SER A 14 -56.97 32.61 -0.08
C SER A 14 -57.16 31.08 0.09
N SER A 15 -56.76 30.59 1.27
CA SER A 15 -57.34 29.49 2.08
C SER A 15 -56.52 28.23 2.41
N SER A 16 -55.25 28.10 2.00
CA SER A 16 -54.34 27.01 2.46
C SER A 16 -53.12 27.50 3.25
N GLU A 17 -53.15 28.75 3.72
CA GLU A 17 -51.95 29.57 3.71
C GLU A 17 -51.33 29.90 5.09
N LYS A 18 -51.88 29.48 6.23
CA LYS A 18 -51.30 29.86 7.54
C LYS A 18 -50.00 29.13 7.89
N GLU A 19 -49.93 27.82 7.66
CA GLU A 19 -48.72 27.03 7.91
C GLU A 19 -47.64 27.32 6.87
N PHE A 20 -48.01 27.39 5.58
CA PHE A 20 -47.07 27.71 4.52
C PHE A 20 -46.52 29.14 4.61
N HIS A 21 -47.33 30.14 4.97
CA HIS A 21 -46.82 31.50 5.26
C HIS A 21 -45.95 31.56 6.50
N SER A 22 -46.27 30.78 7.54
CA SER A 22 -45.44 30.69 8.74
C SER A 22 -44.09 30.06 8.40
N MET A 23 -44.09 28.95 7.66
CA MET A 23 -42.87 28.27 7.21
C MET A 23 -42.04 29.12 6.25
N LEU A 24 -42.65 29.84 5.31
CA LEU A 24 -41.94 30.75 4.41
C LEU A 24 -41.37 31.96 5.16
N ARG A 25 -42.14 32.59 6.06
CA ARG A 25 -41.61 33.69 6.89
C ARG A 25 -40.48 33.20 7.78
N ASN A 26 -40.64 32.07 8.43
CA ASN A 26 -39.60 31.50 9.28
C ASN A 26 -38.36 31.15 8.44
N LYS A 27 -38.54 30.55 7.24
CA LYS A 27 -37.46 30.28 6.28
C LYS A 27 -36.73 31.55 5.84
N PHE A 28 -37.45 32.62 5.47
CA PHE A 28 -36.84 33.88 5.04
C PHE A 28 -36.16 34.62 6.19
N GLN A 29 -36.74 34.60 7.38
CA GLN A 29 -36.18 35.23 8.57
C GLN A 29 -34.93 34.50 9.05
N VAL A 30 -34.97 33.16 9.03
CA VAL A 30 -33.82 32.29 9.27
C VAL A 30 -32.74 32.46 8.20
N GLN A 31 -33.10 32.65 6.93
CA GLN A 31 -32.14 32.94 5.86
C GLN A 31 -31.47 34.31 6.05
N GLN A 32 -32.21 35.34 6.45
CA GLN A 32 -31.65 36.66 6.74
C GLN A 32 -30.78 36.66 8.01
N LEU A 33 -31.18 35.92 9.05
CA LEU A 33 -30.37 35.70 10.25
C LEU A 33 -29.11 34.90 9.93
N GLY A 34 -29.20 33.84 9.12
CA GLY A 34 -28.06 33.08 8.63
C GLY A 34 -27.12 33.92 7.76
N GLN A 35 -27.65 34.79 6.91
CA GLN A 35 -26.87 35.72 6.09
C GLN A 35 -26.13 36.76 6.95
N LYS A 36 -26.81 37.32 7.96
CA LYS A 36 -26.20 38.27 8.91
C LYS A 36 -25.14 37.58 9.78
N LYS A 37 -25.44 36.41 10.31
CA LYS A 37 -24.54 35.65 11.19
C LYS A 37 -23.37 35.04 10.42
N TRP A 38 -23.52 34.72 9.13
CA TRP A 38 -22.41 34.39 8.24
C TRP A 38 -21.49 35.57 8.01
N ILE A 39 -22.03 36.79 7.82
CA ILE A 39 -21.19 38.01 7.74
C ILE A 39 -20.44 38.25 9.05
N GLU A 40 -21.04 37.93 10.20
CA GLU A 40 -20.42 38.04 11.53
C GLU A 40 -19.37 36.92 11.80
N ASN A 41 -19.65 35.68 11.39
CA ASN A 41 -18.75 34.52 11.57
C ASN A 41 -17.68 34.39 10.48
N ARG A 42 -17.84 35.10 9.36
CA ARG A 42 -16.86 35.23 8.27
C ARG A 42 -15.49 35.61 8.81
N GLU A 43 -15.41 36.52 9.78
CA GLU A 43 -14.12 36.93 10.34
C GLU A 43 -13.48 35.89 11.26
N GLN A 44 -14.25 35.04 11.94
CA GLN A 44 -13.71 34.01 12.84
C GLN A 44 -13.21 32.77 12.11
N TRP A 45 -13.91 32.36 11.03
CA TRP A 45 -13.51 31.20 10.21
C TRP A 45 -12.23 31.45 9.41
N LEU A 46 -11.97 32.72 9.09
CA LEU A 46 -10.77 33.20 8.44
C LEU A 46 -9.50 33.09 9.31
N TYR A 47 -9.62 32.80 10.62
CA TYR A 47 -8.52 32.84 11.60
C TYR A 47 -8.26 31.54 12.38
N ASN A 48 -8.95 30.42 12.10
CA ASN A 48 -8.77 29.19 12.88
C ASN A 48 -7.71 28.24 12.26
N PRO A 49 -6.51 28.07 12.85
CA PRO A 49 -5.38 27.36 12.21
C PRO A 49 -5.48 25.83 12.25
N ASN A 50 -6.51 25.26 12.92
CA ASN A 50 -6.56 23.84 13.26
C ASN A 50 -7.47 22.98 12.36
N LEU A 51 -8.10 23.54 11.32
CA LEU A 51 -8.91 22.79 10.35
C LEU A 51 -8.02 22.17 9.26
N ASN A 52 -7.47 20.99 9.55
CA ASN A 52 -6.73 20.16 8.61
C ASN A 52 -7.68 19.41 7.66
N PHE A 53 -7.95 19.97 6.48
CA PHE A 53 -8.30 19.20 5.29
C PHE A 53 -7.33 19.55 4.17
N ASP A 54 -6.68 18.53 3.59
CA ASP A 54 -5.81 18.67 2.41
C ASP A 54 -6.56 19.09 1.13
N LEU A 55 -7.87 19.30 1.22
CA LEU A 55 -8.67 20.04 0.25
C LEU A 55 -9.10 21.35 0.92
N GLY A 56 -8.29 22.40 0.74
CA GLY A 56 -8.64 23.77 1.14
C GLY A 56 -9.98 24.22 0.51
N PRO A 57 -10.53 25.38 0.91
CA PRO A 57 -11.83 25.81 0.41
C PRO A 57 -11.74 26.06 -1.10
N CYS A 58 -12.28 25.12 -1.91
CA CYS A 58 -12.30 25.22 -3.38
C CYS A 58 -13.54 25.96 -3.90
N PHE A 59 -14.34 26.56 -3.02
CA PHE A 59 -15.66 27.08 -3.38
C PHE A 59 -15.75 28.59 -3.29
N ILE A 60 -15.93 29.21 -4.45
CA ILE A 60 -16.29 30.61 -4.59
C ILE A 60 -17.81 30.65 -4.77
N PRO A 61 -18.57 31.33 -3.89
CA PRO A 61 -20.03 31.42 -4.05
C PRO A 61 -20.40 32.03 -5.39
N ILE A 62 -21.50 31.54 -5.99
CA ILE A 62 -21.95 31.93 -7.33
C ILE A 62 -22.21 33.45 -7.44
N GLU A 63 -22.53 34.10 -6.33
CA GLU A 63 -22.73 35.55 -6.21
C GLU A 63 -21.43 36.35 -6.35
N PHE A 64 -20.28 35.75 -6.01
CA PHE A 64 -18.97 36.40 -6.01
C PHE A 64 -17.99 35.85 -7.06
N MET A 65 -18.38 34.81 -7.81
CA MET A 65 -17.50 34.17 -8.80
C MET A 65 -17.05 35.05 -9.97
N ASN A 66 -17.65 36.23 -10.12
CA ASN A 66 -17.27 37.24 -11.11
C ASN A 66 -16.53 38.43 -10.49
N ASP A 67 -16.43 38.51 -9.15
CA ASP A 67 -15.70 39.58 -8.47
C ASP A 67 -14.21 39.25 -8.42
N LYS A 68 -13.46 39.82 -9.36
CA LYS A 68 -12.01 39.63 -9.52
C LYS A 68 -11.23 39.81 -8.21
N SER A 69 -11.60 40.80 -7.39
CA SER A 69 -10.89 41.12 -6.15
C SER A 69 -11.14 40.06 -5.09
N PHE A 70 -12.40 39.69 -4.91
CA PHE A 70 -12.80 38.64 -3.99
C PHE A 70 -12.15 37.30 -4.33
N VAL A 71 -12.19 36.91 -5.61
CA VAL A 71 -11.64 35.63 -6.04
C VAL A 71 -10.12 35.57 -5.90
N LEU A 72 -9.40 36.64 -6.24
CA LEU A 72 -7.95 36.67 -6.02
C LEU A 72 -7.57 36.57 -4.55
N ASP A 73 -8.26 37.31 -3.68
CA ASP A 73 -8.02 37.27 -2.24
C ASP A 73 -8.31 35.87 -1.68
N PHE A 74 -9.34 35.21 -2.22
CA PHE A 74 -9.68 33.83 -1.90
C PHE A 74 -8.54 32.86 -2.30
N ILE A 75 -8.10 32.87 -3.56
CA ILE A 75 -7.02 31.98 -4.03
C ILE A 75 -5.71 32.29 -3.29
N LYS A 76 -5.38 33.56 -3.05
CA LYS A 76 -4.20 33.99 -2.26
C LYS A 76 -4.19 33.39 -0.87
N LYS A 77 -5.34 33.42 -0.22
CA LYS A 77 -5.51 32.93 1.14
C LYS A 77 -5.48 31.41 1.22
N TYR A 78 -6.16 30.73 0.29
CA TYR A 78 -6.47 29.32 0.42
C TYR A 78 -5.66 28.39 -0.49
N LYS A 79 -4.92 28.97 -1.43
CA LYS A 79 -4.04 28.27 -2.34
C LYS A 79 -4.74 27.27 -3.26
N THR A 80 -6.00 27.51 -3.61
CA THR A 80 -6.82 26.71 -4.55
C THR A 80 -8.02 27.55 -5.04
N GLY A 81 -8.68 27.11 -6.12
CA GLY A 81 -9.95 27.68 -6.60
C GLY A 81 -9.92 28.27 -8.00
N LEU A 82 -8.77 28.21 -8.71
CA LEU A 82 -8.69 28.73 -10.09
C LEU A 82 -9.65 28.00 -11.03
N GLU A 83 -9.78 26.67 -10.95
CA GLU A 83 -10.68 25.88 -11.81
C GLU A 83 -12.17 26.19 -11.60
N SER A 84 -12.53 26.65 -10.40
CA SER A 84 -13.91 27.01 -10.01
C SER A 84 -14.28 28.45 -10.38
N CYS A 85 -13.36 29.21 -10.98
CA CYS A 85 -13.61 30.58 -11.40
C CYS A 85 -14.61 30.63 -12.54
N SER A 86 -15.31 31.76 -12.68
CA SER A 86 -16.17 31.96 -13.83
C SER A 86 -15.38 32.00 -15.14
N HIS A 87 -16.01 31.59 -16.24
CA HIS A 87 -15.42 31.68 -17.58
C HIS A 87 -14.89 33.08 -17.90
N LEU A 88 -15.55 34.14 -17.41
CA LEU A 88 -15.13 35.53 -17.61
C LEU A 88 -13.77 35.83 -16.96
N LEU A 89 -13.54 35.35 -15.74
CA LEU A 89 -12.26 35.53 -15.05
C LEU A 89 -11.17 34.63 -15.64
N LEU A 90 -11.51 33.41 -16.04
CA LEU A 90 -10.60 32.51 -16.76
C LEU A 90 -10.19 33.07 -18.14
N GLU A 91 -10.91 34.06 -18.65
CA GLU A 91 -10.52 34.78 -19.84
C GLU A 91 -9.55 35.95 -19.59
N ASP A 92 -9.38 36.42 -18.35
CA ASP A 92 -8.51 37.55 -18.05
C ASP A 92 -7.06 37.08 -17.81
N ARG A 93 -6.17 37.39 -18.76
CA ARG A 93 -4.73 37.06 -18.70
C ARG A 93 -4.07 37.51 -17.40
N SER A 94 -4.36 38.74 -16.97
CA SER A 94 -3.74 39.34 -15.78
C SER A 94 -4.22 38.67 -14.50
N PHE A 95 -5.50 38.33 -14.44
CA PHE A 95 -6.10 37.62 -13.32
C PHE A 95 -5.51 36.22 -13.20
N VAL A 96 -5.51 35.45 -14.29
CA VAL A 96 -5.08 34.05 -14.27
C VAL A 96 -3.60 33.95 -13.89
N LEU A 97 -2.72 34.81 -14.42
CA LEU A 97 -1.31 34.82 -14.01
C LEU A 97 -1.15 35.10 -12.51
N GLU A 98 -1.91 36.04 -11.98
CA GLU A 98 -1.84 36.37 -10.55
C GLU A 98 -2.42 35.25 -9.68
N ALA A 99 -3.47 34.57 -10.12
CA ALA A 99 -4.06 33.44 -9.41
C ALA A 99 -3.12 32.22 -9.38
N ILE A 100 -2.45 31.90 -10.49
CA ILE A 100 -1.49 30.79 -10.62
C ILE A 100 -0.34 30.89 -9.62
N LYS A 101 0.10 32.11 -9.26
CA LYS A 101 1.15 32.34 -8.24
C LYS A 101 0.81 31.80 -6.86
N HIS A 102 -0.47 31.57 -6.61
CA HIS A 102 -0.98 31.26 -5.29
C HIS A 102 -1.69 29.91 -5.23
N ASP A 103 -2.20 29.39 -6.34
CA ASP A 103 -2.86 28.09 -6.42
C ASP A 103 -1.83 26.94 -6.35
N LYS A 104 -2.10 25.90 -5.55
CA LYS A 104 -1.23 24.70 -5.42
C LYS A 104 -1.30 23.79 -6.66
N HIS A 105 -2.43 23.73 -7.36
CA HIS A 105 -2.66 22.84 -8.50
C HIS A 105 -3.42 23.56 -9.64
N PRO A 106 -2.85 24.63 -10.22
CA PRO A 106 -3.57 25.44 -11.19
C PRO A 106 -3.77 24.73 -12.53
N SER A 107 -5.01 24.74 -13.02
CA SER A 107 -5.36 24.37 -14.40
C SER A 107 -5.24 25.59 -15.31
N ILE A 108 -4.36 25.55 -16.30
CA ILE A 108 -4.22 26.64 -17.28
C ILE A 108 -5.40 26.61 -18.26
N PRO A 109 -6.13 27.73 -18.47
CA PRO A 109 -7.18 27.79 -19.47
C PRO A 109 -6.64 27.53 -20.88
N VAL A 110 -7.35 26.67 -21.63
CA VAL A 110 -6.94 26.17 -22.97
C VAL A 110 -6.56 27.30 -23.93
N LYS A 111 -7.18 28.47 -23.83
CA LYS A 111 -6.90 29.60 -24.71
C LYS A 111 -5.47 30.15 -24.59
N PHE A 112 -4.84 30.02 -23.42
CA PHE A 112 -3.47 30.47 -23.19
C PHE A 112 -2.43 29.43 -23.62
N PHE A 113 -2.85 28.27 -24.14
CA PHE A 113 -1.95 27.22 -24.62
C PHE A 113 -1.15 27.59 -25.89
N ARG A 114 -1.34 28.79 -26.44
CA ARG A 114 -0.56 29.30 -27.57
C ARG A 114 0.12 30.64 -27.27
N ASP A 115 -0.01 31.15 -26.06
CA ASP A 115 0.60 32.40 -25.60
C ASP A 115 1.93 32.09 -24.90
N LEU A 116 3.02 32.12 -25.67
CA LEU A 116 4.36 31.78 -25.19
C LEU A 116 4.82 32.68 -24.02
N GLU A 117 4.46 33.97 -24.05
CA GLU A 117 4.78 34.89 -22.97
C GLU A 117 4.02 34.54 -21.68
N PHE A 118 2.73 34.21 -21.79
CA PHE A 118 1.94 33.78 -20.64
C PHE A 118 2.53 32.50 -20.03
N ILE A 119 2.89 31.52 -20.87
CA ILE A 119 3.42 30.25 -20.39
C ILE A 119 4.76 30.42 -19.70
N ARG A 120 5.65 31.28 -20.23
CA ARG A 120 6.93 31.66 -19.56
C ARG A 120 6.71 32.21 -18.16
N GLU A 121 5.64 32.98 -17.97
CA GLU A 121 5.33 33.54 -16.66
C GLU A 121 4.62 32.53 -15.76
N ALA A 122 3.72 31.71 -16.30
CA ALA A 122 2.96 30.71 -15.53
C ALA A 122 3.84 29.57 -15.00
N VAL A 123 4.79 29.04 -15.80
CA VAL A 123 5.68 27.94 -15.35
C VAL A 123 6.47 28.30 -14.10
N LYS A 124 6.74 29.59 -13.84
CA LYS A 124 7.46 30.05 -12.64
C LYS A 124 6.82 29.60 -11.33
N TYR A 125 5.54 29.24 -11.38
CA TYR A 125 4.71 29.00 -10.21
C TYR A 125 4.03 27.62 -10.21
N THR A 126 4.10 26.81 -11.29
CA THR A 126 3.43 25.49 -11.37
C THR A 126 4.22 24.42 -12.14
N SER A 127 4.15 23.17 -11.65
CA SER A 127 4.84 21.98 -12.19
C SER A 127 4.01 21.13 -13.16
N LEU A 128 2.71 21.42 -13.32
CA LEU A 128 1.75 20.57 -14.04
C LEU A 128 1.60 20.89 -15.54
N ILE A 129 2.41 21.79 -16.09
CA ILE A 129 2.26 22.15 -17.49
C ILE A 129 2.78 20.96 -18.31
N ASP A 130 1.91 20.32 -19.08
CA ASP A 130 2.32 19.37 -20.11
C ASP A 130 2.95 20.15 -21.29
N VAL A 131 4.10 20.78 -21.03
CA VAL A 131 4.84 21.64 -21.96
C VAL A 131 5.30 20.84 -23.20
N SER A 132 5.33 19.51 -23.08
CA SER A 132 5.98 18.61 -24.03
C SER A 132 5.36 18.61 -25.43
N TYR A 133 4.04 18.80 -25.53
CA TYR A 133 3.33 18.65 -26.80
C TYR A 133 3.17 19.95 -27.60
N TYR A 134 3.23 21.12 -26.95
CA TYR A 134 2.81 22.38 -27.56
C TYR A 134 3.94 23.41 -27.80
N TYR A 135 5.15 23.22 -27.27
CA TYR A 135 6.17 24.30 -27.26
C TYR A 135 7.60 23.84 -27.52
N GLN A 136 7.86 23.17 -28.65
CA GLN A 136 9.22 22.75 -29.04
C GLN A 136 10.25 23.89 -29.05
N GLU A 137 9.82 25.12 -29.33
CA GLU A 137 10.69 26.31 -29.40
C GLU A 137 11.15 26.76 -28.00
N LEU A 138 10.25 26.82 -27.01
CA LEU A 138 10.58 27.27 -25.66
C LEU A 138 11.50 26.29 -24.93
N THR A 139 11.35 25.00 -25.18
CA THR A 139 12.24 24.00 -24.56
C THR A 139 13.67 24.08 -25.06
N GLN A 140 13.97 24.88 -26.10
CA GLN A 140 15.35 25.18 -26.53
C GLN A 140 15.99 26.33 -25.73
N GLU A 141 15.21 27.15 -25.03
CA GLU A 141 15.73 28.27 -24.24
C GLU A 141 16.33 27.78 -22.92
N ARG A 142 17.62 28.05 -22.69
CA ARG A 142 18.38 27.53 -21.55
C ARG A 142 17.71 27.85 -20.20
N GLU A 143 17.37 29.11 -19.94
CA GLU A 143 16.81 29.54 -18.65
C GLU A 143 15.42 28.95 -18.39
N PHE A 144 14.56 28.94 -19.40
CA PHE A 144 13.24 28.33 -19.31
C PHE A 144 13.34 26.83 -19.04
N MET A 145 14.24 26.14 -19.73
CA MET A 145 14.45 24.71 -19.55
C MET A 145 15.01 24.37 -18.17
N LEU A 146 15.97 25.17 -17.64
CA LEU A 146 16.48 25.01 -16.28
C LEU A 146 15.38 25.13 -15.22
N HIS A 147 14.48 26.10 -15.39
CA HIS A 147 13.32 26.25 -14.53
C HIS A 147 12.43 25.01 -14.56
N LEU A 148 12.12 24.46 -15.75
CA LEU A 148 11.34 23.22 -15.86
C LEU A 148 12.01 22.01 -15.19
N LEU A 149 13.33 21.87 -15.31
CA LEU A 149 14.08 20.78 -14.66
C LEU A 149 14.06 20.87 -13.14
N SER A 150 13.94 22.08 -12.57
CA SER A 150 13.77 22.26 -11.13
C SER A 150 12.43 21.73 -10.62
N LEU A 151 11.42 21.67 -11.48
CA LEU A 151 10.07 21.21 -11.16
C LEU A 151 9.90 19.72 -11.42
N ASN A 152 10.41 19.23 -12.56
CA ASN A 152 10.30 17.83 -12.95
C ASN A 152 11.39 17.42 -13.97
N ALA A 153 12.24 16.48 -13.58
CA ALA A 153 13.29 15.93 -14.46
C ALA A 153 12.79 15.34 -15.79
N ARG A 154 11.52 14.93 -15.92
CA ARG A 154 10.98 14.35 -17.17
C ARG A 154 10.99 15.31 -18.36
N PHE A 155 11.06 16.62 -18.12
CA PHE A 155 11.19 17.59 -19.21
C PHE A 155 12.54 17.48 -19.94
N PHE A 156 13.57 16.90 -19.30
CA PHE A 156 14.93 16.80 -19.84
C PHE A 156 15.01 16.21 -21.25
N LYS A 157 14.12 15.29 -21.60
CA LYS A 157 14.03 14.69 -22.94
C LYS A 157 13.86 15.73 -24.06
N HIS A 158 13.21 16.87 -23.78
CA HIS A 158 12.94 17.95 -24.74
C HIS A 158 13.97 19.07 -24.76
N GLY A 159 14.92 19.08 -23.81
CA GLY A 159 15.93 20.13 -23.71
C GLY A 159 16.94 20.13 -24.87
N PRO A 160 17.64 21.26 -25.08
CA PRO A 160 18.69 21.40 -26.09
C PRO A 160 19.88 20.50 -25.77
N SER A 161 20.67 20.20 -26.81
CA SER A 161 21.87 19.36 -26.70
C SER A 161 22.92 19.92 -25.73
N GLU A 162 22.97 21.24 -25.58
CA GLU A 162 23.86 21.94 -24.63
C GLU A 162 23.60 21.51 -23.19
N LEU A 163 22.33 21.44 -22.78
CA LEU A 163 21.93 21.00 -21.44
C LEU A 163 22.14 19.50 -21.23
N LYS A 164 21.97 18.70 -22.28
CA LYS A 164 22.24 17.26 -22.27
C LYS A 164 23.73 16.92 -22.16
N ASN A 165 24.60 17.90 -22.40
CA ASN A 165 26.05 17.81 -22.26
C ASN A 165 26.57 18.43 -20.95
N ASP A 166 25.72 19.12 -20.19
CA ASP A 166 26.11 19.85 -18.97
C ASP A 166 26.09 18.90 -17.77
N ARG A 167 27.28 18.64 -17.21
CA ARG A 167 27.49 17.63 -16.17
C ARG A 167 26.67 17.88 -14.92
N GLU A 168 26.65 19.12 -14.43
CA GLU A 168 25.97 19.47 -13.17
C GLU A 168 24.46 19.35 -13.32
N ILE A 169 23.93 19.78 -14.46
CA ILE A 169 22.51 19.71 -14.77
C ILE A 169 22.08 18.26 -14.91
N VAL A 170 22.83 17.42 -15.64
CA VAL A 170 22.48 16.00 -15.78
C VAL A 170 22.52 15.30 -14.43
N LEU A 171 23.50 15.60 -13.56
CA LEU A 171 23.55 15.03 -12.22
C LEU A 171 22.32 15.38 -11.38
N GLN A 172 21.85 16.64 -11.43
CA GLN A 172 20.62 17.06 -10.75
C GLN A 172 19.39 16.32 -11.29
N VAL A 173 19.30 16.16 -12.61
CA VAL A 173 18.22 15.43 -13.28
C VAL A 173 18.21 13.95 -12.89
N VAL A 174 19.37 13.30 -12.89
CA VAL A 174 19.52 11.88 -12.51
C VAL A 174 19.17 11.65 -11.04
N LYS A 175 19.48 12.60 -10.15
CA LYS A 175 19.07 12.53 -8.73
C LYS A 175 17.56 12.53 -8.53
N GLN A 176 16.80 13.17 -9.42
CA GLN A 176 15.33 13.12 -9.38
C GLN A 176 14.78 11.88 -10.10
N CYS A 177 15.39 11.48 -11.22
CA CYS A 177 14.91 10.37 -12.05
C CYS A 177 16.06 9.74 -12.86
N ALA A 178 16.53 8.57 -12.42
CA ALA A 178 17.67 7.88 -13.03
C ALA A 178 17.51 7.55 -14.53
N SER A 179 16.30 7.23 -15.00
CA SER A 179 16.06 6.88 -16.41
C SER A 179 16.30 8.03 -17.38
N MET A 180 16.35 9.28 -16.91
CA MET A 180 16.62 10.45 -17.75
C MET A 180 18.05 10.48 -18.33
N ILE A 181 18.97 9.67 -17.81
CA ILE A 181 20.32 9.52 -18.37
C ILE A 181 20.30 9.03 -19.83
N GLU A 182 19.21 8.38 -20.27
CA GLU A 182 19.00 7.99 -21.68
C GLU A 182 19.17 9.17 -22.64
N PHE A 183 18.73 10.35 -22.23
CA PHE A 183 18.74 11.57 -23.05
C PHE A 183 20.02 12.39 -22.92
N ALA A 184 20.91 12.04 -21.98
CA ALA A 184 22.20 12.68 -21.84
C ALA A 184 23.15 12.31 -22.99
N SER A 185 24.18 13.12 -23.20
CA SER A 185 25.17 12.83 -24.24
C SER A 185 26.04 11.62 -23.91
N ASP A 186 26.69 11.05 -24.92
CA ASP A 186 27.59 9.90 -24.74
C ASP A 186 28.75 10.21 -23.78
N LYS A 187 29.21 11.46 -23.75
CA LYS A 187 30.23 11.92 -22.78
C LYS A 187 29.73 11.78 -21.34
N ILE A 188 28.47 12.15 -21.07
CA ILE A 188 27.87 12.08 -19.73
C ILE A 188 27.49 10.64 -19.36
N LYS A 189 27.03 9.84 -20.32
CA LYS A 189 26.82 8.39 -20.16
C LYS A 189 28.12 7.62 -19.86
N ASN A 190 29.27 8.29 -19.97
CA ASN A 190 30.58 7.79 -19.59
C ASN A 190 31.14 8.40 -18.29
N ASP A 191 30.37 9.27 -17.62
CA ASP A 191 30.76 9.85 -16.34
C ASP A 191 30.41 8.88 -15.21
N GLN A 192 31.45 8.32 -14.59
CA GLN A 192 31.30 7.28 -13.58
C GLN A 192 30.43 7.73 -12.38
N GLU A 193 30.54 8.99 -11.93
CA GLU A 193 29.77 9.46 -10.76
C GLU A 193 28.28 9.51 -11.07
N ILE A 194 27.92 10.05 -12.23
CA ILE A 194 26.52 10.15 -12.69
C ILE A 194 25.95 8.75 -12.92
N VAL A 195 26.71 7.85 -13.56
CA VAL A 195 26.27 6.47 -13.78
C VAL A 195 26.06 5.73 -12.46
N LEU A 196 26.98 5.87 -11.49
CA LEU A 196 26.83 5.26 -10.18
C LEU A 196 25.57 5.77 -9.46
N GLU A 197 25.28 7.07 -9.55
CA GLU A 197 24.07 7.64 -8.95
C GLU A 197 22.79 7.13 -9.59
N ALA A 198 22.79 6.96 -10.92
CA ALA A 198 21.65 6.40 -11.64
C ALA A 198 21.41 4.93 -11.28
N VAL A 199 22.47 4.10 -11.29
CA VAL A 199 22.40 2.67 -11.00
C VAL A 199 21.95 2.37 -9.57
N LYS A 200 22.31 3.22 -8.59
CA LYS A 200 21.84 3.08 -7.20
C LYS A 200 20.31 3.15 -7.09
N GLN A 201 19.66 3.94 -7.95
CA GLN A 201 18.19 4.06 -7.96
C GLN A 201 17.55 2.97 -8.83
N ASP A 202 18.12 2.72 -10.00
CA ASP A 202 17.62 1.75 -10.97
C ASP A 202 18.78 1.07 -11.71
N TRP A 203 19.04 -0.20 -11.36
CA TRP A 203 20.09 -1.01 -11.98
C TRP A 203 19.87 -1.24 -13.48
N SER A 204 18.63 -1.13 -13.99
CA SER A 204 18.30 -1.41 -15.39
C SER A 204 18.88 -0.36 -16.36
N VAL A 205 19.22 0.81 -15.81
CA VAL A 205 19.90 1.91 -16.51
C VAL A 205 21.26 1.49 -17.10
N ILE A 206 21.87 0.41 -16.61
CA ILE A 206 23.12 -0.13 -17.15
C ILE A 206 23.03 -0.46 -18.66
N LYS A 207 21.83 -0.71 -19.18
CA LYS A 207 21.56 -0.95 -20.62
C LYS A 207 21.73 0.32 -21.47
N LEU A 208 21.63 1.49 -20.85
CA LEU A 208 21.58 2.80 -21.50
C LEU A 208 22.95 3.51 -21.50
N VAL A 209 23.91 3.04 -20.70
CA VAL A 209 25.24 3.65 -20.56
C VAL A 209 26.28 3.06 -21.52
N SER A 210 27.43 3.73 -21.60
CA SER A 210 28.52 3.34 -22.50
C SER A 210 29.02 1.92 -22.24
N LYS A 211 29.65 1.30 -23.25
CA LYS A 211 30.35 0.02 -23.07
C LYS A 211 31.48 0.13 -22.05
N GLU A 212 32.14 1.29 -21.97
CA GLU A 212 33.21 1.55 -21.01
C GLU A 212 32.69 1.50 -19.56
N MET A 213 31.51 2.07 -19.28
CA MET A 213 30.90 1.98 -17.95
C MET A 213 30.44 0.57 -17.60
N ARG A 214 29.99 -0.21 -18.59
CA ARG A 214 29.72 -1.65 -18.42
C ARG A 214 30.97 -2.49 -18.19
N ASN A 215 32.15 -1.94 -18.47
CA ASN A 215 33.45 -2.54 -18.18
C ASN A 215 34.06 -2.00 -16.88
N ASN A 216 33.40 -1.08 -16.21
CA ASN A 216 33.84 -0.55 -14.93
C ASN A 216 33.40 -1.49 -13.79
N LYS A 217 34.35 -2.12 -13.13
CA LYS A 217 34.10 -3.05 -12.02
C LYS A 217 33.28 -2.43 -10.89
N GLN A 218 33.55 -1.17 -10.53
CA GLN A 218 32.83 -0.50 -9.44
C GLN A 218 31.35 -0.25 -9.80
N VAL A 219 31.09 0.16 -11.04
CA VAL A 219 29.72 0.31 -11.56
C VAL A 219 29.03 -1.04 -11.55
N MET A 220 29.63 -2.07 -12.15
CA MET A 220 29.02 -3.39 -12.24
C MET A 220 28.79 -4.05 -10.87
N LEU A 221 29.66 -3.83 -9.88
CA LEU A 221 29.43 -4.29 -8.51
C LEU A 221 28.16 -3.69 -7.90
N GLN A 222 27.90 -2.39 -8.12
CA GLN A 222 26.66 -1.77 -7.66
C GLN A 222 25.43 -2.35 -8.39
N VAL A 223 25.53 -2.59 -9.70
CA VAL A 223 24.44 -3.17 -10.49
C VAL A 223 24.08 -4.58 -9.99
N VAL A 224 25.06 -5.48 -9.83
CA VAL A 224 24.78 -6.89 -9.49
C VAL A 224 24.31 -7.08 -8.05
N ARG A 225 24.61 -6.13 -7.15
CA ARG A 225 24.03 -6.07 -5.80
C ARG A 225 22.53 -5.81 -5.82
N GLY A 226 22.06 -5.00 -6.78
CA GLY A 226 20.62 -4.77 -6.98
C GLY A 226 19.94 -5.96 -7.67
N TYR A 227 20.55 -6.50 -8.72
CA TYR A 227 20.07 -7.71 -9.40
C TYR A 227 21.21 -8.45 -10.11
N GLY A 228 21.56 -9.64 -9.60
CA GLY A 228 22.69 -10.44 -10.09
C GLY A 228 22.58 -10.85 -11.57
N GLY A 229 21.37 -10.95 -12.12
CA GLY A 229 21.13 -11.26 -13.53
C GLY A 229 21.68 -10.20 -14.50
N MET A 230 22.01 -9.00 -14.02
CA MET A 230 22.64 -7.96 -14.86
C MET A 230 24.09 -8.24 -15.23
N LEU A 231 24.72 -9.28 -14.66
CA LEU A 231 26.04 -9.74 -15.08
C LEU A 231 26.12 -10.01 -16.59
N ILE A 232 25.00 -10.35 -17.24
CA ILE A 232 24.91 -10.52 -18.70
C ILE A 232 25.43 -9.30 -19.49
N HIS A 233 25.30 -8.09 -18.93
CA HIS A 233 25.71 -6.83 -19.55
C HIS A 233 27.18 -6.46 -19.32
N ALA A 234 27.88 -7.16 -18.43
CA ALA A 234 29.31 -6.96 -18.20
C ALA A 234 30.14 -7.42 -19.42
N SER A 235 31.36 -6.89 -19.56
CA SER A 235 32.35 -7.45 -20.50
C SER A 235 32.80 -8.84 -20.11
N ASP A 236 33.36 -9.56 -21.07
CA ASP A 236 33.99 -10.87 -20.86
C ASP A 236 35.12 -10.82 -19.81
N MET A 237 35.87 -9.73 -19.74
CA MET A 237 36.88 -9.51 -18.69
C MET A 237 36.25 -9.50 -17.30
N LEU A 238 35.14 -8.78 -17.11
CA LEU A 238 34.43 -8.71 -15.84
C LEU A 238 33.64 -9.98 -15.52
N LYS A 239 33.15 -10.69 -16.54
CA LYS A 239 32.58 -12.04 -16.38
C LYS A 239 33.63 -13.08 -15.97
N ASN A 240 34.92 -12.75 -16.10
CA ASN A 240 36.04 -13.53 -15.56
C ASN A 240 36.56 -12.98 -14.22
N ASP A 241 35.98 -11.91 -13.67
CA ASP A 241 36.35 -11.36 -12.36
C ASP A 241 35.62 -12.14 -11.26
N ARG A 242 36.38 -12.98 -10.54
CA ARG A 242 35.86 -13.86 -9.49
C ARG A 242 35.00 -13.13 -8.46
N GLU A 243 35.42 -11.95 -8.00
CA GLU A 243 34.71 -11.18 -6.97
C GLU A 243 33.35 -10.70 -7.48
N LEU A 244 33.31 -10.06 -8.66
CA LEU A 244 32.08 -9.56 -9.26
C LEU A 244 31.08 -10.69 -9.52
N VAL A 245 31.55 -11.83 -10.04
CA VAL A 245 30.68 -12.96 -10.38
C VAL A 245 30.11 -13.61 -9.11
N LEU A 246 30.92 -13.78 -8.05
CA LEU A 246 30.43 -14.31 -6.76
C LEU A 246 29.39 -13.38 -6.12
N GLU A 247 29.58 -12.06 -6.21
CA GLU A 247 28.61 -11.08 -5.73
C GLU A 247 27.27 -11.18 -6.50
N ALA A 248 27.34 -11.36 -7.82
CA ALA A 248 26.16 -11.57 -8.66
C ALA A 248 25.43 -12.88 -8.32
N ILE A 249 26.17 -13.96 -8.12
CA ILE A 249 25.63 -15.28 -7.75
C ILE A 249 24.90 -15.25 -6.40
N GLY A 250 25.43 -14.52 -5.42
CA GLY A 250 24.80 -14.35 -4.12
C GLY A 250 23.39 -13.78 -4.20
N ASN A 251 23.12 -12.89 -5.16
CA ASN A 251 21.80 -12.29 -5.37
C ASN A 251 20.96 -13.00 -6.45
N TYR A 252 21.57 -13.84 -7.29
CA TYR A 252 20.87 -14.57 -8.36
C TYR A 252 21.69 -15.78 -8.86
N SER A 253 21.25 -17.00 -8.52
CA SER A 253 21.97 -18.24 -8.85
C SER A 253 22.24 -18.44 -10.35
N LEU A 254 21.31 -18.04 -11.21
CA LEU A 254 21.45 -18.11 -12.67
C LEU A 254 22.56 -17.20 -13.22
N ALA A 255 23.09 -16.25 -12.43
CA ALA A 255 24.24 -15.44 -12.82
C ALA A 255 25.49 -16.29 -13.10
N PHE A 256 25.59 -17.48 -12.50
CA PHE A 256 26.68 -18.44 -12.78
C PHE A 256 26.82 -18.75 -14.27
N LYS A 257 25.71 -18.84 -15.01
CA LYS A 257 25.71 -19.12 -16.46
C LYS A 257 26.34 -17.99 -17.30
N PHE A 258 26.44 -16.78 -16.75
CA PHE A 258 27.05 -15.63 -17.41
C PHE A 258 28.54 -15.47 -17.08
N ALA A 259 29.08 -16.26 -16.15
CA ALA A 259 30.50 -16.28 -15.87
C ALA A 259 31.30 -16.75 -17.10
N SER A 260 32.59 -16.44 -17.15
CA SER A 260 33.49 -16.97 -18.17
C SER A 260 33.54 -18.51 -18.13
N TYR A 261 33.91 -19.12 -19.25
CA TYR A 261 34.15 -20.56 -19.31
C TYR A 261 35.23 -20.98 -18.30
N ASP A 262 36.31 -20.20 -18.19
CA ASP A 262 37.40 -20.47 -17.23
C ASP A 262 36.90 -20.56 -15.78
N LEU A 263 35.99 -19.68 -15.35
CA LEU A 263 35.41 -19.75 -14.01
C LEU A 263 34.41 -20.90 -13.87
N GLN A 264 33.54 -21.13 -14.88
CA GLN A 264 32.55 -22.20 -14.82
C GLN A 264 33.18 -23.61 -14.70
N PHE A 265 34.41 -23.77 -15.20
CA PHE A 265 35.17 -25.03 -15.17
C PHE A 265 36.30 -25.03 -14.12
N ASP A 266 36.47 -23.95 -13.35
CA ASP A 266 37.35 -23.93 -12.18
C ASP A 266 36.62 -24.52 -10.98
N ARG A 267 37.01 -25.74 -10.58
CA ARG A 267 36.45 -26.43 -9.40
C ARG A 267 36.45 -25.55 -8.15
N THR A 268 37.53 -24.80 -7.90
CA THR A 268 37.63 -23.96 -6.70
C THR A 268 36.65 -22.80 -6.74
N PHE A 269 36.36 -22.28 -7.93
CA PHE A 269 35.34 -21.26 -8.13
C PHE A 269 33.94 -21.84 -7.94
N VAL A 270 33.67 -23.02 -8.50
CA VAL A 270 32.36 -23.69 -8.37
C VAL A 270 32.03 -23.98 -6.91
N VAL A 271 32.99 -24.46 -6.12
CA VAL A 271 32.83 -24.67 -4.67
C VAL A 271 32.45 -23.37 -3.96
N ASP A 272 33.13 -22.25 -4.25
CA ASP A 272 32.81 -20.93 -3.67
C ASP A 272 31.44 -20.41 -4.12
N ALA A 273 31.11 -20.58 -5.40
CA ALA A 273 29.84 -20.16 -5.98
C ALA A 273 28.65 -20.89 -5.34
N VAL A 274 28.76 -22.20 -5.21
CA VAL A 274 27.75 -23.05 -4.56
C VAL A 274 27.66 -22.78 -3.06
N SER A 275 28.81 -22.54 -2.40
CA SER A 275 28.81 -22.15 -0.98
C SER A 275 28.14 -20.79 -0.74
N ARG A 276 28.17 -19.89 -1.73
CA ARG A 276 27.47 -18.60 -1.68
C ARG A 276 25.98 -18.75 -1.95
N ASN A 277 25.60 -19.62 -2.89
CA ASN A 277 24.22 -19.88 -3.27
C ASN A 277 24.07 -21.31 -3.79
N GLY A 278 23.50 -22.21 -2.99
CA GLY A 278 23.42 -23.64 -3.32
C GLY A 278 22.63 -23.97 -4.57
N ASP A 279 21.70 -23.09 -5.00
CA ASP A 279 20.91 -23.30 -6.20
C ASP A 279 21.76 -23.31 -7.48
N VAL A 280 22.96 -22.73 -7.43
CA VAL A 280 23.97 -22.77 -8.49
C VAL A 280 24.28 -24.19 -8.94
N TYR A 281 24.21 -25.18 -8.05
CA TYR A 281 24.43 -26.58 -8.37
C TYR A 281 23.62 -27.04 -9.60
N SER A 282 22.44 -26.48 -9.81
CA SER A 282 21.55 -26.80 -10.94
C SER A 282 22.05 -26.30 -12.30
N HIS A 283 23.17 -25.57 -12.31
CA HIS A 283 23.75 -24.90 -13.47
C HIS A 283 25.22 -25.27 -13.68
N VAL A 284 25.80 -26.11 -12.81
CA VAL A 284 27.18 -26.58 -12.96
C VAL A 284 27.32 -27.55 -14.14
N SER A 285 28.53 -27.67 -14.68
CA SER A 285 28.87 -28.65 -15.73
C SER A 285 28.60 -30.08 -15.25
N GLU A 286 28.34 -30.99 -16.20
CA GLU A 286 28.27 -32.45 -15.95
C GLU A 286 29.55 -33.00 -15.30
N ASP A 287 30.69 -32.32 -15.45
CA ASP A 287 31.94 -32.71 -14.79
C ASP A 287 31.88 -32.60 -13.26
N PHE A 288 30.97 -31.78 -12.72
CA PHE A 288 30.85 -31.50 -11.28
C PHE A 288 29.59 -32.06 -10.63
N ILE A 289 28.62 -32.58 -11.40
CA ILE A 289 27.37 -33.13 -10.83
C ILE A 289 27.59 -34.39 -9.97
N HIS A 290 28.78 -35.00 -10.07
CA HIS A 290 29.18 -36.13 -9.26
C HIS A 290 30.12 -35.76 -8.09
N ASP A 291 30.49 -34.49 -7.95
CA ASP A 291 31.39 -34.04 -6.90
C ASP A 291 30.63 -33.90 -5.58
N THR A 292 30.88 -34.83 -4.66
CA THR A 292 30.19 -34.90 -3.36
C THR A 292 30.46 -33.68 -2.49
N GLU A 293 31.65 -33.07 -2.57
CA GLU A 293 31.96 -31.85 -1.81
C GLU A 293 31.05 -30.70 -2.28
N ILE A 294 30.92 -30.51 -3.60
CA ILE A 294 30.06 -29.48 -4.19
C ILE A 294 28.60 -29.74 -3.78
N ILE A 295 28.13 -30.98 -3.83
CA ILE A 295 26.77 -31.35 -3.41
C ILE A 295 26.55 -31.02 -1.92
N PHE A 296 27.46 -31.40 -1.02
CA PHE A 296 27.31 -31.09 0.41
C PHE A 296 27.36 -29.59 0.71
N LYS A 297 28.19 -28.83 -0.02
CA LYS A 297 28.19 -27.36 0.08
C LYS A 297 26.83 -26.77 -0.32
N ALA A 298 26.23 -27.25 -1.41
CA ALA A 298 24.91 -26.82 -1.85
C ALA A 298 23.82 -27.18 -0.83
N LEU A 299 23.82 -28.41 -0.32
CA LEU A 299 22.85 -28.86 0.69
C LEU A 299 22.94 -28.04 1.98
N SER A 300 24.16 -27.64 2.36
CA SER A 300 24.41 -26.86 3.57
C SER A 300 23.87 -25.42 3.50
N THR A 301 23.54 -24.89 2.32
CA THR A 301 22.88 -23.58 2.19
C THR A 301 21.36 -23.66 2.35
N GLY A 302 20.80 -24.86 2.50
CA GLY A 302 19.35 -25.09 2.55
C GLY A 302 18.68 -25.25 1.18
N SER A 303 19.44 -25.29 0.10
CA SER A 303 18.92 -25.48 -1.26
C SER A 303 18.40 -26.91 -1.48
N ASP A 304 17.20 -27.04 -2.06
CA ASP A 304 16.64 -28.35 -2.45
C ASP A 304 17.20 -28.81 -3.80
N ILE A 305 18.40 -29.38 -3.75
CA ILE A 305 19.07 -29.95 -4.92
C ILE A 305 18.94 -31.48 -5.02
N LEU A 306 18.38 -32.15 -4.02
CA LEU A 306 18.29 -33.63 -3.97
C LEU A 306 17.40 -34.21 -5.09
N SER A 307 16.49 -33.40 -5.63
CA SER A 307 15.72 -33.74 -6.83
C SER A 307 16.55 -33.73 -8.11
N ARG A 308 17.68 -33.01 -8.13
CA ARG A 308 18.54 -32.75 -9.29
C ARG A 308 19.86 -33.53 -9.28
N ILE A 309 20.27 -34.10 -8.15
CA ILE A 309 21.47 -34.94 -8.09
C ILE A 309 21.31 -36.24 -8.91
N PRO A 310 22.38 -36.79 -9.49
CA PRO A 310 22.32 -38.04 -10.24
C PRO A 310 21.78 -39.22 -9.42
N ASN A 311 21.01 -40.11 -10.07
CA ASN A 311 20.46 -41.30 -9.41
C ASN A 311 21.54 -42.21 -8.81
N SER A 312 22.75 -42.24 -9.37
CA SER A 312 23.86 -43.01 -8.81
C SER A 312 24.25 -42.57 -7.40
N ILE A 313 24.18 -41.27 -7.11
CA ILE A 313 24.46 -40.69 -5.78
C ILE A 313 23.20 -40.71 -4.91
N LYS A 314 22.06 -40.42 -5.51
CA LYS A 314 20.76 -40.42 -4.82
C LYS A 314 20.37 -41.78 -4.23
N ASN A 315 20.87 -42.87 -4.81
CA ASN A 315 20.63 -44.23 -4.33
C ASN A 315 21.75 -44.73 -3.39
N ASP A 316 22.80 -43.94 -3.17
CA ASP A 316 23.86 -44.26 -2.23
C ASP A 316 23.40 -43.95 -0.80
N ILE A 317 23.24 -45.00 0.00
CA ILE A 317 22.77 -44.91 1.38
C ILE A 317 23.78 -44.17 2.25
N GLU A 318 25.09 -44.39 2.08
CA GLU A 318 26.11 -43.71 2.90
C GLU A 318 26.09 -42.20 2.64
N PHE A 319 25.98 -41.82 1.37
CA PHE A 319 25.79 -40.42 0.99
C PHE A 319 24.52 -39.82 1.59
N LEU A 320 23.38 -40.51 1.51
CA LEU A 320 22.11 -40.02 2.05
C LEU A 320 22.13 -39.86 3.58
N LEU A 321 22.80 -40.77 4.29
CA LEU A 321 22.97 -40.69 5.75
C LEU A 321 23.76 -39.43 6.14
N GLU A 322 24.83 -39.11 5.42
CA GLU A 322 25.58 -37.88 5.64
C GLU A 322 24.75 -36.64 5.24
N ALA A 323 23.99 -36.71 4.15
CA ALA A 323 23.13 -35.62 3.69
C ALA A 323 22.02 -35.25 4.71
N CYS A 324 21.58 -36.19 5.55
CA CYS A 324 20.67 -35.91 6.66
C CYS A 324 21.24 -34.93 7.69
N HIS A 325 22.57 -34.79 7.78
CA HIS A 325 23.21 -33.76 8.61
C HIS A 325 23.13 -32.35 8.01
N CYS A 326 22.85 -32.23 6.70
CA CYS A 326 22.72 -30.96 5.99
C CYS A 326 21.24 -30.58 5.74
N THR A 327 20.35 -31.56 5.52
CA THR A 327 18.93 -31.32 5.23
C THR A 327 18.02 -32.47 5.67
N GLY A 328 16.84 -32.14 6.20
CA GLY A 328 15.80 -33.11 6.52
C GLY A 328 15.16 -33.78 5.29
N LEU A 329 15.28 -33.18 4.11
CA LEU A 329 14.70 -33.70 2.85
C LEU A 329 15.38 -35.00 2.39
N ALA A 330 16.62 -35.27 2.81
CA ALA A 330 17.34 -36.50 2.47
C ALA A 330 16.61 -37.75 2.97
N LEU A 331 15.86 -37.63 4.08
CA LEU A 331 15.11 -38.73 4.67
C LEU A 331 14.07 -39.33 3.71
N LYS A 332 13.52 -38.53 2.79
CA LYS A 332 12.58 -38.97 1.75
C LYS A 332 13.14 -40.15 0.94
N TYR A 333 14.44 -40.13 0.66
CA TYR A 333 15.11 -41.07 -0.24
C TYR A 333 15.71 -42.29 0.48
N LEU A 334 15.77 -42.27 1.82
CA LEU A 334 16.25 -43.42 2.58
C LEU A 334 15.23 -44.58 2.59
N PRO A 335 15.70 -45.84 2.70
CA PRO A 335 14.83 -46.99 2.93
C PRO A 335 14.00 -46.88 4.23
N ASP A 336 12.85 -47.54 4.27
CA ASP A 336 11.89 -47.45 5.38
C ASP A 336 12.47 -47.83 6.74
N GLN A 337 13.45 -48.74 6.79
CA GLN A 337 14.13 -49.12 8.03
C GLN A 337 14.73 -47.91 8.78
N PHE A 338 15.21 -46.89 8.07
CA PHE A 338 15.74 -45.67 8.68
C PHE A 338 14.64 -44.70 9.07
N LYS A 339 13.57 -44.61 8.26
CA LYS A 339 12.39 -43.79 8.53
C LYS A 339 11.58 -44.27 9.74
N SER A 340 11.78 -45.53 10.15
CA SER A 340 11.20 -46.12 11.35
C SER A 340 12.16 -46.15 12.55
N ASP A 341 13.44 -45.81 12.39
CA ASP A 341 14.37 -45.75 13.51
C ASP A 341 14.27 -44.41 14.25
N ARG A 342 13.54 -44.43 15.38
CA ARG A 342 13.36 -43.27 16.25
C ARG A 342 14.69 -42.61 16.62
N LYS A 343 15.72 -43.38 16.98
CA LYS A 343 17.00 -42.81 17.46
C LYS A 343 17.73 -42.08 16.35
N PHE A 344 17.61 -42.59 15.13
CA PHE A 344 18.17 -41.97 13.93
C PHE A 344 17.41 -40.70 13.54
N VAL A 345 16.08 -40.73 13.49
CA VAL A 345 15.28 -39.58 13.00
C VAL A 345 15.14 -38.45 14.01
N PHE A 346 15.27 -38.73 15.31
CA PHE A 346 15.14 -37.72 16.37
C PHE A 346 16.04 -36.49 16.17
N PRO A 347 17.38 -36.61 16.03
CA PRO A 347 18.24 -35.45 15.83
C PRO A 347 17.97 -34.73 14.49
N ILE A 348 17.46 -35.44 13.47
CA ILE A 348 17.10 -34.87 12.18
C ILE A 348 15.87 -33.97 12.35
N ILE A 349 14.79 -34.46 12.97
CA ILE A 349 13.56 -33.69 13.21
C ILE A 349 13.83 -32.51 14.14
N GLN A 350 14.67 -32.70 15.16
CA GLN A 350 15.06 -31.64 16.07
C GLN A 350 15.66 -30.42 15.34
N ARG A 351 16.40 -30.65 14.24
CA ARG A 351 17.00 -29.59 13.42
C ARG A 351 16.13 -29.17 12.23
N TYR A 352 15.37 -30.10 11.68
CA TYR A 352 14.58 -29.97 10.45
C TYR A 352 13.18 -30.54 10.67
N GLY A 353 12.28 -29.75 11.26
CA GLY A 353 10.93 -30.23 11.62
C GLY A 353 10.15 -30.82 10.43
N ASN A 354 10.36 -30.30 9.22
CA ASN A 354 9.75 -30.79 7.98
C ASN A 354 10.11 -32.25 7.64
N ALA A 355 11.17 -32.82 8.21
CA ALA A 355 11.49 -34.23 8.04
C ALA A 355 10.40 -35.18 8.58
N LEU A 356 9.51 -34.70 9.47
CA LEU A 356 8.39 -35.47 10.01
C LEU A 356 7.44 -36.01 8.92
N GLU A 357 7.34 -35.34 7.77
CA GLU A 357 6.51 -35.82 6.65
C GLU A 357 7.01 -37.18 6.10
N TYR A 358 8.31 -37.48 6.25
CA TYR A 358 8.96 -38.64 5.64
C TYR A 358 9.23 -39.79 6.60
N VAL A 359 8.96 -39.65 7.90
CA VAL A 359 9.08 -40.77 8.84
C VAL A 359 7.90 -41.73 8.70
N SER A 360 8.05 -42.94 9.25
CA SER A 360 6.97 -43.92 9.28
C SER A 360 5.73 -43.40 10.02
N HIS A 361 4.55 -43.91 9.66
CA HIS A 361 3.29 -43.56 10.32
C HIS A 361 3.28 -43.84 11.84
N GLU A 362 4.09 -44.80 12.31
CA GLU A 362 4.27 -45.06 13.74
C GLU A 362 4.96 -43.88 14.44
N LEU A 363 6.03 -43.34 13.83
CA LEU A 363 6.75 -42.19 14.39
C LEU A 363 6.04 -40.86 14.18
N GLN A 364 5.13 -40.74 13.20
CA GLN A 364 4.20 -39.61 13.10
C GLN A 364 3.20 -39.55 14.27
N ARG A 365 3.12 -40.61 15.08
CA ARG A 365 2.35 -40.65 16.34
C ARG A 365 3.23 -40.51 17.58
N ASP A 366 4.53 -40.30 17.42
CA ASP A 366 5.41 -39.99 18.54
C ASP A 366 5.19 -38.54 18.97
N ARG A 367 4.56 -38.38 20.12
CA ARG A 367 4.23 -37.07 20.71
C ARG A 367 5.42 -36.12 20.77
N GLU A 368 6.60 -36.61 21.15
CA GLU A 368 7.79 -35.79 21.34
C GLU A 368 8.35 -35.31 20.00
N LEU A 369 8.47 -36.20 19.01
CA LEU A 369 8.90 -35.84 17.65
C LEU A 369 7.95 -34.82 17.02
N VAL A 370 6.64 -35.07 17.14
CA VAL A 370 5.61 -34.19 16.61
C VAL A 370 5.67 -32.81 17.26
N PHE A 371 5.76 -32.75 18.59
CA PHE A 371 5.81 -31.47 19.30
C PHE A 371 7.03 -30.63 18.88
N MET A 372 8.21 -31.26 18.74
CA MET A 372 9.42 -30.58 18.25
C MET A 372 9.27 -30.07 16.81
N ALA A 373 8.65 -30.84 15.93
CA ALA A 373 8.44 -30.47 14.54
C ALA A 373 7.42 -29.33 14.39
N VAL A 374 6.27 -29.44 15.05
CA VAL A 374 5.18 -28.45 15.04
C VAL A 374 5.63 -27.10 15.62
N LYS A 375 6.53 -27.11 16.59
CA LYS A 375 7.15 -25.88 17.11
C LYS A 375 7.99 -25.12 16.08
N GLN A 376 8.49 -25.79 15.05
CA GLN A 376 9.23 -25.15 13.95
C GLN A 376 8.28 -24.76 12.81
N ASN A 377 7.27 -25.58 12.53
CA ASN A 377 6.26 -25.31 11.50
C ASN A 377 4.89 -25.88 11.90
N GLY A 378 3.95 -25.01 12.23
CA GLY A 378 2.62 -25.39 12.69
C GLY A 378 1.83 -26.23 11.69
N SER A 379 2.06 -26.07 10.39
CA SER A 379 1.38 -26.84 9.33
C SER A 379 1.62 -28.33 9.38
N LEU A 380 2.65 -28.79 10.08
CA LEU A 380 2.98 -30.21 10.20
C LEU A 380 1.96 -31.00 11.04
N VAL A 381 1.11 -30.31 11.81
CA VAL A 381 0.04 -30.93 12.61
C VAL A 381 -0.98 -31.68 11.73
N GLN A 382 -1.12 -31.32 10.45
CA GLN A 382 -2.02 -32.00 9.52
C GLN A 382 -1.62 -33.45 9.21
N PHE A 383 -0.33 -33.79 9.42
CA PHE A 383 0.22 -35.12 9.13
C PHE A 383 0.21 -36.05 10.36
N THR A 384 -0.33 -35.61 11.48
CA THR A 384 -0.32 -36.36 12.74
C THR A 384 -1.66 -37.08 12.98
N SER A 385 -1.72 -37.98 13.96
CA SER A 385 -3.00 -38.62 14.32
C SER A 385 -3.96 -37.63 14.98
N THR A 386 -5.26 -37.89 14.86
CA THR A 386 -6.31 -37.11 15.53
C THR A 386 -6.12 -37.02 17.04
N GLU A 387 -5.54 -38.06 17.66
CA GLU A 387 -5.16 -38.09 19.07
C GLU A 387 -4.12 -37.01 19.41
N LEU A 388 -3.11 -36.81 18.56
CA LEU A 388 -2.08 -35.77 18.75
C LEU A 388 -2.56 -34.38 18.32
N GLN A 389 -3.45 -34.30 17.32
CA GLN A 389 -4.14 -33.04 16.99
C GLN A 389 -4.99 -32.56 18.18
N ALA A 390 -5.54 -33.48 18.96
CA ALA A 390 -6.26 -33.20 20.20
C ALA A 390 -5.36 -33.03 21.44
N ASP A 391 -4.03 -33.14 21.31
CA ASP A 391 -3.10 -32.83 22.40
C ASP A 391 -3.01 -31.31 22.59
N LYS A 392 -3.33 -30.84 23.80
CA LYS A 392 -3.37 -29.42 24.13
C LYS A 392 -2.06 -28.69 23.82
N GLU A 393 -0.91 -29.26 24.17
CA GLU A 393 0.37 -28.56 23.97
C GLU A 393 0.74 -28.48 22.49
N ILE A 394 0.49 -29.56 21.74
CA ILE A 394 0.75 -29.61 20.29
C ILE A 394 -0.18 -28.65 19.55
N ALA A 395 -1.48 -28.66 19.86
CA ALA A 395 -2.48 -27.79 19.27
C ALA A 395 -2.13 -26.30 19.42
N PHE A 396 -1.81 -25.88 20.64
CA PHE A 396 -1.42 -24.49 20.92
C PHE A 396 -0.10 -24.12 20.22
N ALA A 397 0.90 -25.00 20.24
CA ALA A 397 2.16 -24.75 19.54
C ALA A 397 1.96 -24.64 18.01
N ALA A 398 1.04 -25.43 17.44
CA ALA A 398 0.72 -25.39 16.02
C ALA A 398 0.09 -24.06 15.62
N VAL A 399 -1.00 -23.68 16.30
CA VAL A 399 -1.76 -22.45 16.03
C VAL A 399 -0.92 -21.19 16.27
N GLN A 400 -0.04 -21.20 17.28
CA GLN A 400 0.88 -20.10 17.54
C GLN A 400 1.78 -19.77 16.32
N ASN A 401 2.26 -20.82 15.64
CA ASN A 401 3.15 -20.72 14.48
C ASN A 401 2.40 -20.57 13.14
N ASN A 402 1.20 -21.16 13.03
CA ASN A 402 0.34 -21.00 11.87
C ASN A 402 -1.13 -21.07 12.32
N PRO A 403 -1.87 -19.96 12.41
CA PRO A 403 -3.23 -19.94 12.95
C PRO A 403 -4.26 -20.67 12.08
N TYR A 404 -3.99 -20.85 10.79
CA TYR A 404 -4.89 -21.54 9.84
C TYR A 404 -5.01 -23.04 10.10
N VAL A 405 -4.09 -23.63 10.87
CA VAL A 405 -4.09 -25.08 11.14
C VAL A 405 -5.17 -25.52 12.13
N ILE A 406 -5.92 -24.58 12.70
CA ILE A 406 -7.06 -24.86 13.57
C ILE A 406 -8.14 -25.72 12.88
N GLU A 407 -8.21 -25.70 11.54
CA GLU A 407 -9.07 -26.58 10.75
C GLU A 407 -8.80 -28.07 11.00
N TYR A 408 -7.53 -28.43 11.27
CA TYR A 408 -7.12 -29.82 11.51
C TYR A 408 -7.34 -30.28 12.96
N ILE A 409 -7.71 -29.38 13.86
CA ILE A 409 -7.82 -29.69 15.29
C ILE A 409 -9.28 -30.05 15.61
N PRO A 410 -9.54 -31.20 16.27
CA PRO A 410 -10.92 -31.64 16.54
C PRO A 410 -11.71 -30.60 17.35
N PRO A 411 -12.90 -30.15 16.90
CA PRO A 411 -13.68 -29.13 17.58
C PRO A 411 -14.37 -29.60 18.87
N GLU A 412 -14.27 -30.88 19.20
CA GLU A 412 -14.80 -31.47 20.44
C GLU A 412 -13.87 -31.32 21.65
N VAL A 413 -12.62 -30.89 21.47
CA VAL A 413 -11.69 -30.71 22.60
C VAL A 413 -12.15 -29.58 23.52
N ASP A 414 -11.93 -29.76 24.82
CA ASP A 414 -12.37 -28.83 25.87
C ASP A 414 -11.71 -27.45 25.80
N PHE A 415 -10.49 -27.39 25.26
CA PHE A 415 -9.71 -26.16 25.07
C PHE A 415 -9.89 -25.51 23.68
N TYR A 416 -10.79 -26.00 22.82
CA TYR A 416 -10.92 -25.49 21.44
C TYR A 416 -11.25 -24.01 21.39
N LYS A 417 -12.04 -23.52 22.36
CA LYS A 417 -12.40 -22.11 22.48
C LYS A 417 -11.17 -21.22 22.63
N ASP A 418 -10.30 -21.56 23.58
CA ASP A 418 -9.09 -20.79 23.88
C ASP A 418 -8.14 -20.79 22.67
N LEU A 419 -8.09 -21.92 21.96
CA LEU A 419 -7.32 -22.07 20.74
C LEU A 419 -7.86 -21.21 19.58
N ALA A 420 -9.18 -21.16 19.43
CA ALA A 420 -9.85 -20.33 18.43
C ALA A 420 -9.62 -18.84 18.68
N LEU A 421 -9.66 -18.40 19.95
CA LEU A 421 -9.31 -17.05 20.36
C LEU A 421 -7.85 -16.72 20.04
N LEU A 422 -6.93 -17.65 20.31
CA LEU A 422 -5.52 -17.50 19.93
C LEU A 422 -5.35 -17.37 18.41
N ALA A 423 -6.05 -18.18 17.62
CA ALA A 423 -5.93 -18.17 16.17
C ALA A 423 -6.30 -16.80 15.59
N ILE A 424 -7.46 -16.26 15.96
CA ILE A 424 -7.93 -14.95 15.45
C ILE A 424 -7.07 -13.79 15.93
N GLU A 425 -6.48 -13.88 17.13
CA GLU A 425 -5.55 -12.87 17.64
C GLU A 425 -4.25 -12.83 16.82
N ARG A 426 -3.78 -13.99 16.36
CA ARG A 426 -2.59 -14.10 15.51
C ARG A 426 -2.86 -13.60 14.10
N ASP A 427 -4.00 -13.99 13.53
CA ASP A 427 -4.45 -13.57 12.21
C ASP A 427 -5.98 -13.68 12.12
N VAL A 428 -6.64 -12.54 11.89
CA VAL A 428 -8.11 -12.46 11.86
C VAL A 428 -8.73 -13.34 10.75
N ASP A 429 -8.01 -13.55 9.65
CA ASP A 429 -8.48 -14.35 8.52
C ASP A 429 -8.56 -15.85 8.88
N SER A 430 -7.92 -16.28 9.97
CA SER A 430 -8.00 -17.65 10.47
C SER A 430 -9.42 -18.03 10.93
N TYR A 431 -10.29 -17.05 11.20
CA TYR A 431 -11.67 -17.29 11.64
C TYR A 431 -12.46 -18.19 10.66
N LYS A 432 -12.17 -18.08 9.35
CA LYS A 432 -12.78 -18.91 8.30
C LYS A 432 -12.55 -20.41 8.49
N TYR A 433 -11.48 -20.78 9.20
CA TYR A 433 -11.05 -22.14 9.43
C TYR A 433 -11.50 -22.70 10.79
N ILE A 434 -12.13 -21.86 11.62
CA ILE A 434 -12.79 -22.32 12.85
C ILE A 434 -14.02 -23.14 12.45
N SER A 435 -14.24 -24.27 13.12
CA SER A 435 -15.42 -25.10 12.86
C SER A 435 -16.73 -24.31 13.04
N LYS A 436 -17.74 -24.63 12.21
CA LYS A 436 -19.06 -23.96 12.23
C LYS A 436 -19.75 -23.94 13.60
N LYS A 437 -19.50 -24.95 14.44
CA LYS A 437 -19.99 -25.01 15.82
C LYS A 437 -19.50 -23.82 16.65
N TRP A 438 -18.22 -23.47 16.52
CA TRP A 438 -17.53 -22.47 17.33
C TRP A 438 -17.53 -21.08 16.69
N GLN A 439 -17.71 -20.98 15.38
CA GLN A 439 -17.93 -19.69 14.70
C GLN A 439 -19.09 -18.89 15.33
N ARG A 440 -20.08 -19.58 15.90
CA ARG A 440 -21.25 -18.99 16.59
C ARG A 440 -21.04 -18.72 18.08
N ASP A 441 -19.88 -19.06 18.65
CA ASP A 441 -19.63 -18.81 20.08
C ASP A 441 -19.52 -17.31 20.34
N ARG A 442 -20.33 -16.82 21.29
CA ARG A 442 -20.41 -15.39 21.59
C ARG A 442 -19.09 -14.78 22.04
N ASN A 443 -18.23 -15.53 22.75
CA ASN A 443 -16.95 -14.94 23.17
C ASN A 443 -15.98 -14.82 21.99
N ILE A 444 -15.99 -15.78 21.06
CA ILE A 444 -15.19 -15.70 19.84
C ILE A 444 -15.65 -14.50 19.01
N LEU A 445 -16.96 -14.35 18.79
CA LEU A 445 -17.54 -13.22 18.08
C LEU A 445 -17.23 -11.88 18.77
N ASN A 446 -17.36 -11.80 20.09
CA ASN A 446 -17.05 -10.59 20.85
C ASN A 446 -15.56 -10.23 20.78
N GLN A 447 -14.66 -11.21 20.79
CA GLN A 447 -13.24 -10.93 20.61
C GLN A 447 -12.93 -10.49 19.17
N LEU A 448 -13.53 -11.15 18.19
CA LEU A 448 -13.33 -10.90 16.76
C LEU A 448 -13.67 -9.45 16.39
N VAL A 449 -14.75 -8.89 16.92
CA VAL A 449 -15.15 -7.50 16.66
C VAL A 449 -14.19 -6.45 17.23
N THR A 450 -13.37 -6.81 18.22
CA THR A 450 -12.34 -5.91 18.77
C THR A 450 -11.09 -5.83 17.90
N LEU A 451 -10.93 -6.74 16.93
CA LEU A 451 -9.74 -6.82 16.10
C LEU A 451 -9.82 -5.79 14.96
N PRO A 452 -8.83 -4.88 14.80
CA PRO A 452 -8.88 -3.80 13.82
C PRO A 452 -9.00 -4.25 12.35
N ALA A 453 -8.57 -5.46 12.04
CA ALA A 453 -8.57 -6.01 10.68
C ALA A 453 -9.83 -6.83 10.35
N PHE A 454 -10.75 -7.01 11.30
CA PHE A 454 -11.97 -7.81 11.09
C PHE A 454 -12.96 -7.12 10.15
N ARG A 455 -13.55 -7.88 9.23
CA ARG A 455 -14.58 -7.47 8.25
C ARG A 455 -15.75 -8.45 8.25
N LEU A 456 -16.99 -7.99 8.00
CA LEU A 456 -18.18 -8.87 8.03
C LEU A 456 -18.12 -10.00 7.01
N ILE A 457 -17.41 -9.82 5.90
CA ILE A 457 -17.23 -10.89 4.91
C ILE A 457 -16.65 -12.17 5.52
N LEU A 458 -15.94 -12.09 6.65
CA LEU A 458 -15.43 -13.26 7.37
C LEU A 458 -16.51 -14.07 8.08
N VAL A 459 -17.66 -13.47 8.37
CA VAL A 459 -18.83 -14.09 9.04
C VAL A 459 -20.04 -14.21 8.12
N GLU A 460 -19.88 -14.00 6.81
CA GLU A 460 -20.98 -13.94 5.83
C GLU A 460 -21.93 -15.15 5.93
N ASP A 461 -21.34 -16.35 6.05
CA ASP A 461 -22.05 -17.62 6.11
C ASP A 461 -22.96 -17.81 7.34
N ILE A 462 -22.76 -17.01 8.39
CA ILE A 462 -23.54 -17.09 9.64
C ILE A 462 -24.32 -15.81 9.93
N LEU A 463 -24.32 -14.82 9.02
CA LEU A 463 -24.99 -13.53 9.25
C LEU A 463 -26.48 -13.70 9.60
N ASP A 464 -27.18 -14.61 8.90
CA ASP A 464 -28.60 -14.88 9.11
C ASP A 464 -28.91 -15.54 10.47
N GLU A 465 -27.88 -16.08 11.14
CA GLU A 465 -28.00 -16.79 12.40
C GLU A 465 -27.57 -15.94 13.60
N ILE A 466 -27.00 -14.75 13.36
CA ILE A 466 -26.70 -13.79 14.41
C ILE A 466 -28.03 -13.21 14.93
N GLU A 467 -28.42 -13.61 16.15
CA GLU A 467 -29.70 -13.25 16.79
C GLU A 467 -30.03 -11.75 16.75
N SER A 468 -29.00 -10.89 16.83
CA SER A 468 -29.13 -9.45 16.64
C SER A 468 -27.92 -8.90 15.88
N MET A 469 -28.03 -8.85 14.56
CA MET A 469 -27.03 -8.21 13.69
C MET A 469 -26.75 -6.77 14.13
N SER A 470 -27.80 -6.04 14.51
CA SER A 470 -27.70 -4.68 15.00
C SER A 470 -26.79 -4.60 16.22
N GLU A 471 -27.01 -5.40 17.26
CA GLU A 471 -26.14 -5.36 18.46
C GLU A 471 -24.71 -5.80 18.15
N PHE A 472 -24.52 -6.81 17.30
CA PHE A 472 -23.18 -7.27 16.89
C PHE A 472 -22.37 -6.16 16.21
N LEU A 473 -22.98 -5.43 15.26
CA LEU A 473 -22.34 -4.30 14.60
C LEU A 473 -22.07 -3.16 15.59
N LEU A 474 -23.01 -2.90 16.50
CA LEU A 474 -22.86 -1.87 17.50
C LEU A 474 -21.71 -2.15 18.48
N ASP A 475 -21.52 -3.41 18.89
CA ASP A 475 -20.40 -3.84 19.72
C ASP A 475 -19.05 -3.65 19.00
N ALA A 476 -18.99 -3.97 17.70
CA ALA A 476 -17.81 -3.72 16.87
C ALA A 476 -17.46 -2.22 16.77
N ILE A 477 -18.49 -1.39 16.58
CA ILE A 477 -18.36 0.06 16.52
C ILE A 477 -17.86 0.62 17.85
N ALA A 478 -18.38 0.11 18.98
CA ALA A 478 -17.92 0.48 20.32
C ALA A 478 -16.44 0.08 20.55
N ALA A 479 -15.99 -1.01 19.92
CA ALA A 479 -14.60 -1.46 19.95
C ALA A 479 -13.67 -0.74 18.94
N ASN A 480 -14.13 0.34 18.29
CA ASN A 480 -13.44 1.09 17.24
C ASN A 480 -13.21 0.36 15.91
N ASN A 481 -13.87 -0.77 15.66
CA ASN A 481 -13.87 -1.40 14.34
C ASN A 481 -15.03 -0.84 13.49
N ILE A 482 -14.84 0.34 12.92
CA ILE A 482 -15.87 1.00 12.10
C ILE A 482 -15.87 0.45 10.66
N TYR A 483 -14.75 -0.11 10.19
CA TYR A 483 -14.62 -0.71 8.85
C TYR A 483 -15.57 -1.89 8.62
N ILE A 484 -16.07 -2.49 9.69
CA ILE A 484 -17.12 -3.50 9.65
C ILE A 484 -18.34 -3.03 8.84
N LEU A 485 -18.64 -1.73 8.82
CA LEU A 485 -19.80 -1.17 8.12
C LEU A 485 -19.69 -1.18 6.59
N PHE A 486 -18.50 -1.35 6.03
CA PHE A 486 -18.32 -1.42 4.56
C PHE A 486 -19.10 -2.59 3.94
N ASP A 487 -19.17 -3.70 4.68
CA ASP A 487 -19.82 -4.94 4.27
C ASP A 487 -21.22 -5.08 4.90
N ALA A 488 -21.73 -4.07 5.63
CA ALA A 488 -22.98 -4.18 6.36
C ALA A 488 -24.21 -4.16 5.44
N PRO A 489 -25.31 -4.86 5.81
CA PRO A 489 -26.54 -4.85 5.02
C PRO A 489 -27.07 -3.42 4.81
N SER A 490 -27.35 -3.07 3.56
CA SER A 490 -27.84 -1.73 3.19
C SER A 490 -29.14 -1.33 3.91
N ALA A 491 -29.99 -2.31 4.24
CA ALA A 491 -31.21 -2.07 5.02
C ALA A 491 -30.92 -1.52 6.43
N LEU A 492 -29.86 -2.01 7.10
CA LEU A 492 -29.43 -1.50 8.41
C LEU A 492 -28.75 -0.14 8.30
N LEU A 493 -27.95 0.06 7.24
CA LEU A 493 -27.34 1.37 6.97
C LEU A 493 -28.36 2.48 6.64
N ARG A 494 -29.60 2.08 6.29
CA ARG A 494 -30.76 2.97 6.09
C ARG A 494 -31.72 3.01 7.28
N ASP A 495 -31.47 2.22 8.32
CA ASP A 495 -32.27 2.25 9.54
C ASP A 495 -31.79 3.41 10.42
N ARG A 496 -32.64 4.43 10.53
CA ARG A 496 -32.40 5.63 11.32
C ARG A 496 -32.07 5.31 12.79
N GLU A 497 -32.78 4.37 13.39
CA GLU A 497 -32.62 4.04 14.81
C GLU A 497 -31.28 3.35 15.07
N PHE A 498 -30.92 2.41 14.19
CA PHE A 498 -29.61 1.75 14.23
C PHE A 498 -28.47 2.76 14.09
N ILE A 499 -28.53 3.66 13.10
CA ILE A 499 -27.48 4.66 12.89
C ILE A 499 -27.37 5.62 14.08
N LEU A 500 -28.50 6.04 14.67
CA LEU A 500 -28.49 6.86 15.88
C LEU A 500 -27.77 6.16 17.04
N GLN A 501 -28.01 4.87 17.24
CA GLN A 501 -27.33 4.07 18.27
C GLN A 501 -25.86 3.79 17.95
N ALA A 502 -25.51 3.64 16.68
CA ALA A 502 -24.15 3.44 16.21
C ALA A 502 -23.30 4.69 16.44
N VAL A 503 -23.84 5.86 16.10
CA VAL A 503 -23.22 7.16 16.30
C VAL A 503 -22.99 7.47 17.79
N LYS A 504 -23.91 7.06 18.67
CA LYS A 504 -23.75 7.15 20.14
C LYS A 504 -22.50 6.42 20.66
N ARG A 505 -22.11 5.34 19.98
CA ARG A 505 -20.95 4.50 20.32
C ARG A 505 -19.67 5.00 19.64
N ASN A 506 -19.74 5.40 18.37
CA ASN A 506 -18.63 5.99 17.63
C ASN A 506 -19.13 6.91 16.51
N ALA A 507 -18.76 8.18 16.53
CA ALA A 507 -19.23 9.17 15.56
C ALA A 507 -18.65 8.99 14.15
N LEU A 508 -17.54 8.25 13.99
CA LEU A 508 -16.92 7.97 12.69
C LEU A 508 -17.80 7.05 11.81
N VAL A 509 -18.87 6.47 12.36
CA VAL A 509 -19.89 5.71 11.61
C VAL A 509 -20.45 6.51 10.44
N LEU A 510 -20.57 7.84 10.57
CA LEU A 510 -21.17 8.72 9.56
C LEU A 510 -20.51 8.62 8.18
N GLN A 511 -19.24 8.18 8.10
CA GLN A 511 -18.53 7.96 6.84
C GLN A 511 -19.16 6.88 5.95
N TYR A 512 -19.93 5.98 6.54
CA TYR A 512 -20.53 4.82 5.86
C TYR A 512 -22.05 4.93 5.68
N VAL A 513 -22.67 6.02 6.15
CA VAL A 513 -24.14 6.22 6.12
C VAL A 513 -24.57 6.95 4.85
N GLU A 514 -25.74 6.65 4.28
CA GLU A 514 -26.28 7.37 3.11
C GLU A 514 -26.62 8.85 3.40
N ASP A 515 -26.57 9.70 2.37
CA ASP A 515 -26.65 11.17 2.50
C ASP A 515 -27.92 11.66 3.21
N ASP A 516 -29.06 10.99 3.04
CA ASP A 516 -30.34 11.36 3.67
C ASP A 516 -30.27 11.27 5.22
N LEU A 517 -29.74 10.16 5.75
CA LEU A 517 -29.56 9.96 7.19
C LEU A 517 -28.38 10.76 7.74
N ARG A 518 -27.37 10.99 6.90
CA ARG A 518 -26.25 11.83 7.23
C ARG A 518 -26.64 13.31 7.39
N ASN A 519 -27.77 13.70 6.80
CA ASN A 519 -28.37 15.03 6.95
C ASN A 519 -29.47 15.08 8.04
N ASP A 520 -29.74 13.96 8.75
CA ASP A 520 -30.71 13.93 9.85
C ASP A 520 -30.22 14.75 11.05
N SER A 521 -31.05 15.71 11.48
CA SER A 521 -30.69 16.66 12.52
C SER A 521 -30.36 16.02 13.88
N GLU A 522 -31.00 14.91 14.24
CA GLU A 522 -30.79 14.25 15.53
C GLU A 522 -29.51 13.40 15.53
N ILE A 523 -29.27 12.66 14.45
CA ILE A 523 -28.07 11.84 14.27
C ILE A 523 -26.82 12.73 14.29
N ILE A 524 -26.86 13.86 13.56
CA ILE A 524 -25.76 14.83 13.53
C ILE A 524 -25.52 15.43 14.92
N LEU A 525 -26.59 15.80 15.63
CA LEU A 525 -26.50 16.39 16.97
C LEU A 525 -25.81 15.41 17.93
N GLU A 526 -26.21 14.15 17.92
CA GLU A 526 -25.63 13.11 18.77
C GLU A 526 -24.17 12.82 18.42
N ALA A 527 -23.85 12.80 17.12
CA ALA A 527 -22.49 12.62 16.65
C ALA A 527 -21.58 13.76 17.17
N LEU A 528 -22.06 15.01 17.09
CA LEU A 528 -21.34 16.21 17.53
C LEU A 528 -21.11 16.23 19.04
N LEU A 529 -22.07 15.71 19.82
CA LEU A 529 -21.93 15.55 21.27
C LEU A 529 -20.82 14.55 21.66
N ARG A 530 -20.57 13.54 20.82
CA ARG A 530 -19.60 12.46 21.10
C ARG A 530 -18.20 12.74 20.55
N HIS A 531 -18.09 13.26 19.33
CA HIS A 531 -16.83 13.69 18.73
C HIS A 531 -17.03 14.99 17.96
N GLY A 532 -16.26 16.04 18.30
CA GLY A 532 -16.32 17.34 17.62
C GLY A 532 -15.86 17.36 16.15
N TYR A 533 -15.57 16.20 15.55
CA TYR A 533 -14.99 16.04 14.20
C TYR A 533 -15.96 15.38 13.18
N VAL A 534 -17.27 15.41 13.45
CA VAL A 534 -18.36 14.93 12.56
C VAL A 534 -18.43 15.66 11.22
N GLU A 535 -17.68 16.74 11.10
CA GLU A 535 -17.58 17.59 9.95
C GLU A 535 -17.34 16.80 8.63
N GLN A 536 -16.61 15.70 8.63
CA GLN A 536 -16.12 15.07 7.38
C GLN A 536 -17.18 14.52 6.43
N TYR A 537 -18.35 14.14 6.93
CA TYR A 537 -19.15 13.17 6.21
C TYR A 537 -20.42 13.77 5.57
N ASN A 538 -21.02 14.83 6.13
CA ASN A 538 -22.27 15.40 5.59
C ASN A 538 -22.08 16.08 4.21
N GLU A 539 -23.18 16.23 3.45
CA GLU A 539 -23.19 16.99 2.21
C GLU A 539 -22.55 18.36 2.44
N TRP A 540 -21.54 18.70 1.63
CA TRP A 540 -20.67 19.85 1.89
C TRP A 540 -21.47 21.17 2.04
N GLN A 541 -22.57 21.31 1.30
CA GLN A 541 -23.45 22.49 1.37
C GLN A 541 -24.28 22.55 2.66
N PHE A 542 -24.72 21.40 3.21
CA PHE A 542 -25.50 21.31 4.44
C PHE A 542 -24.63 21.42 5.69
N LYS A 543 -23.44 20.81 5.65
CA LYS A 543 -22.35 20.97 6.62
C LYS A 543 -21.99 22.45 6.83
N MET A 544 -21.78 23.18 5.74
CA MET A 544 -21.50 24.61 5.77
C MET A 544 -22.70 25.43 6.26
N ARG A 545 -23.94 25.03 5.93
CA ARG A 545 -25.14 25.68 6.48
C ARG A 545 -25.27 25.51 8.00
N MET A 546 -25.08 24.29 8.51
CA MET A 546 -25.26 23.96 9.93
C MET A 546 -24.19 24.59 10.81
N GLN A 547 -22.91 24.49 10.42
CA GLN A 547 -21.80 25.09 11.17
C GLN A 547 -21.86 26.63 11.20
N HIS A 548 -22.32 27.27 10.12
CA HIS A 548 -22.19 28.72 9.96
C HIS A 548 -23.46 29.52 10.20
N CYS A 549 -24.63 28.90 10.13
CA CYS A 549 -25.91 29.56 10.37
C CYS A 549 -26.60 29.11 11.67
N TYR A 550 -26.30 27.92 12.21
CA TYR A 550 -27.15 27.31 13.25
C TYR A 550 -26.45 26.77 14.50
N LEU A 551 -25.13 26.48 14.47
CA LEU A 551 -24.42 25.83 15.57
C LEU A 551 -24.57 26.54 16.94
N ASP A 552 -24.39 27.86 16.99
CA ASP A 552 -24.57 28.63 18.25
C ASP A 552 -26.03 28.99 18.58
N CYS A 553 -26.98 28.73 17.68
CA CYS A 553 -28.40 28.99 17.95
C CYS A 553 -29.08 27.81 18.67
N TYR A 554 -28.54 26.59 18.52
CA TYR A 554 -29.12 25.37 19.10
C TYR A 554 -28.40 24.88 20.37
N LEU A 555 -27.12 25.25 20.59
CA LEU A 555 -26.36 24.89 21.80
C LEU A 555 -26.56 25.88 22.98
N ALA A 556 -27.43 26.89 22.83
CA ALA A 556 -27.74 27.87 23.86
C ALA A 556 -29.07 27.59 24.58
N GLN A 557 -29.47 26.32 24.71
CA GLN A 557 -30.51 25.88 25.65
C GLN A 557 -29.96 24.88 26.65
#